data_AF-A0A443QAM4-F1
#
_entry.id   AF-A0A443QAM4-F1
#
_cell.length_a   1.000
_cell.length_b   1.000
_cell.length_c   1.000
_cell.angle_alpha   90.00
_cell.angle_beta   90.00
_cell.angle_gamma   90.00
#
_symmetry.space_group_name_H-M   'P 1'
#
loop_
_entity.id
_entity.type
_entity.pdbx_description
1 polymer ?
#
loop_
_entity_poly.entity_id
_entity_poly.type
_entity_poly.pdbx_seq_one_letter_code
_entity_poly.pdbx_strand_id
1 'polypeptide(L)'
;LFKFLNDPVHDGVKRAKQLKLDSKVISELLESIGNQNHASKGLLLVIDGESEDGKIIKTGDEFLELSAQLLEKRNITVYRVKAPKDLSKIPPELSSFKPGKIILYYNGRKYFYHGRRDALSLLSFVLKLHDMNQVKSIEGKIDKVAFDAIQEPKLVGFFMPNTPDYNEYVAAASLFSPSVQFFVVTKRNVAKHLKLDTVGQIIMVKPFEKAYIVCPQNPATLADIEAFVNENRGIALTYLNEHNLHDPTIFNNDKKVILAITESNSPFGVYFHKLITKVIKNVTGVEEPKSSKHQKHAKAAAPEQKPENIFKNLSIVWVDLEQFPTLYLLRDQLEKSLNFTPNLPFYFGLVNVSSNQSVWFNTSSLNTTGDKGADEENIRSLKDWLTGIATNTIKPATIGAQTFIKVPENIQVNEGDDFTLECIVENPIGDCLWMKDGQNIGFNLSRYANHYSWRSETGSGDCSLVVKRANIEQDDGEWVCEVTGDQNNPTITSSPAVVTVKATSKTEL
;
A
#
# COMPACT_ATOMS: atom_id res chain seq x y z
N LEU A 1 -2.71 41.45 -2.78
CA LEU A 1 -2.44 40.00 -2.71
C LEU A 1 -0.99 39.75 -3.13
N PHE A 2 -0.24 38.95 -2.39
CA PHE A 2 1.13 38.58 -2.75
C PHE A 2 1.14 37.67 -3.98
N LYS A 3 1.40 38.24 -5.17
CA LYS A 3 1.37 37.50 -6.46
C LYS A 3 2.29 36.27 -6.49
N PHE A 4 3.33 36.22 -5.64
CA PHE A 4 4.24 35.07 -5.54
C PHE A 4 3.64 33.84 -4.84
N LEU A 5 2.47 33.98 -4.20
CA LEU A 5 1.75 32.86 -3.59
C LEU A 5 0.83 32.14 -4.59
N ASN A 6 0.65 32.68 -5.79
CA ASN A 6 -0.15 32.04 -6.82
C ASN A 6 0.62 30.88 -7.45
N ASP A 7 -0.10 29.84 -7.86
CA ASP A 7 0.49 28.75 -8.61
C ASP A 7 1.15 29.25 -9.90
N PRO A 8 2.31 28.69 -10.27
CA PRO A 8 2.95 29.04 -11.53
C PRO A 8 2.09 28.58 -12.69
N VAL A 9 1.78 29.50 -13.59
CA VAL A 9 1.07 29.22 -14.84
C VAL A 9 2.09 29.18 -15.97
N HIS A 10 1.87 28.27 -16.93
CA HIS A 10 2.68 28.22 -18.14
C HIS A 10 2.54 29.55 -18.90
N ASP A 11 3.65 30.18 -19.26
CA ASP A 11 3.68 31.49 -19.90
C ASP A 11 3.44 31.46 -21.42
N GLY A 12 3.08 30.30 -21.98
CA GLY A 12 2.85 30.10 -23.41
C GLY A 12 4.12 29.86 -24.22
N VAL A 13 5.32 30.00 -23.64
CA VAL A 13 6.59 29.75 -24.36
C VAL A 13 6.93 28.27 -24.34
N LYS A 14 7.14 27.69 -25.52
CA LYS A 14 7.59 26.30 -25.67
C LYS A 14 9.07 26.18 -25.34
N ARG A 15 9.39 25.38 -24.32
CA ARG A 15 10.74 25.11 -23.81
C ARG A 15 11.09 23.63 -23.89
N ALA A 16 10.09 22.74 -23.79
CA ALA A 16 10.32 21.31 -23.88
C ALA A 16 10.76 20.94 -25.31
N LYS A 17 11.89 20.25 -25.42
CA LYS A 17 12.44 19.80 -26.71
C LYS A 17 11.87 18.43 -27.07
N GLN A 18 11.72 18.14 -28.36
CA GLN A 18 11.30 16.82 -28.82
C GLN A 18 12.48 16.04 -29.39
N LEU A 19 12.62 14.78 -28.99
CA LEU A 19 13.61 13.85 -29.50
C LEU A 19 12.89 12.62 -30.06
N LYS A 20 13.24 12.28 -31.30
CA LYS A 20 12.90 10.99 -31.90
C LYS A 20 14.18 10.15 -31.86
N LEU A 21 14.13 8.98 -31.23
CA LEU A 21 15.29 8.10 -31.13
C LEU A 21 15.58 7.47 -32.51
N ASP A 22 16.46 8.12 -33.27
CA ASP A 22 17.17 7.56 -34.42
C ASP A 22 18.65 7.34 -34.05
N SER A 23 19.41 6.65 -34.93
CA SER A 23 20.79 6.27 -34.63
C SER A 23 21.70 7.46 -34.30
N LYS A 24 21.49 8.61 -34.95
CA LYS A 24 22.29 9.82 -34.72
C LYS A 24 21.94 10.48 -33.38
N VAL A 25 20.65 10.67 -33.12
CA VAL A 25 20.16 11.28 -31.86
C VAL A 25 20.55 10.43 -30.66
N ILE A 26 20.54 9.10 -30.81
CA ILE A 26 21.00 8.17 -29.78
C ILE A 26 22.47 8.43 -29.42
N SER A 27 23.36 8.57 -30.41
CA SER A 27 24.77 8.84 -30.16
C SER A 27 24.98 10.19 -29.45
N GLU A 28 24.30 11.25 -29.90
CA GLU A 28 24.39 12.59 -29.26
C GLU A 28 23.84 12.58 -27.83
N LEU A 29 22.75 11.83 -27.59
CA LEU A 29 22.17 11.69 -26.26
C LEU A 29 23.09 10.90 -25.33
N LEU A 30 23.70 9.81 -25.81
CA LEU A 30 24.67 9.02 -25.05
C LEU A 30 25.91 9.85 -24.70
N GLU A 31 26.42 10.65 -25.64
CA GLU A 31 27.52 11.58 -25.38
C GLU A 31 27.13 12.64 -24.33
N SER A 32 25.93 13.23 -24.46
CA SER A 32 25.40 14.20 -23.50
C SER A 32 25.18 13.61 -22.11
N ILE A 33 24.81 12.33 -22.02
CA ILE A 33 24.68 11.57 -20.77
C ILE A 33 26.06 11.24 -20.19
N GLY A 34 27.00 10.77 -21.02
CA GLY A 34 28.36 10.44 -20.58
C GLY A 34 29.15 11.66 -20.08
N ASN A 35 28.85 12.85 -20.62
CA ASN A 35 29.43 14.11 -20.19
C ASN A 35 28.73 14.74 -18.97
N GLN A 36 27.75 14.07 -18.35
CA GLN A 36 27.10 14.58 -17.15
C GLN A 36 28.07 14.59 -15.96
N ASN A 37 28.23 15.75 -15.34
CA ASN A 37 28.97 15.95 -14.10
C ASN A 37 28.27 17.03 -13.26
N HIS A 38 28.89 17.46 -12.16
CA HIS A 38 28.33 18.48 -11.26
C HIS A 38 28.17 19.88 -11.87
N ALA A 39 28.93 20.20 -12.92
CA ALA A 39 28.86 21.48 -13.65
C ALA A 39 28.01 21.39 -14.93
N SER A 40 27.65 20.18 -15.35
CA SER A 40 26.89 19.94 -16.58
C SER A 40 25.44 20.40 -16.48
N LYS A 41 24.86 20.71 -17.63
CA LYS A 41 23.42 20.96 -17.78
C LYS A 41 22.65 19.65 -17.56
N GLY A 42 21.71 19.64 -16.63
CA GLY A 42 20.85 18.48 -16.37
C GLY A 42 19.88 18.20 -17.53
N LEU A 43 19.45 16.95 -17.64
CA LEU A 43 18.57 16.45 -18.69
C LEU A 43 17.40 15.70 -18.04
N LEU A 44 16.18 16.19 -18.26
CA LEU A 44 14.97 15.46 -17.89
C LEU A 44 14.36 14.85 -19.15
N LEU A 45 14.23 13.54 -19.19
CA LEU A 45 13.73 12.77 -20.32
C LEU A 45 12.37 12.17 -19.94
N VAL A 46 11.32 12.54 -20.67
CA VAL A 46 9.97 11.99 -20.53
C VAL A 46 9.70 11.10 -21.73
N ILE A 47 9.55 9.80 -21.49
CA ILE A 47 9.50 8.81 -22.55
C ILE A 47 8.04 8.49 -22.88
N ASP A 48 7.59 8.91 -24.05
CA ASP A 48 6.28 8.60 -24.62
C ASP A 48 6.41 7.47 -25.65
N GLY A 49 5.37 6.66 -25.82
CA GLY A 49 5.41 5.52 -26.73
C GLY A 49 4.22 4.58 -26.57
N GLU A 50 4.34 3.38 -27.12
CA GLU A 50 3.36 2.30 -27.03
C GLU A 50 3.86 1.29 -26.00
N SER A 51 3.07 0.97 -24.97
CA SER A 51 3.43 -0.01 -23.96
C SER A 51 3.45 -1.44 -24.54
N GLU A 52 4.03 -2.39 -23.79
CA GLU A 52 4.03 -3.82 -24.17
C GLU A 52 2.58 -4.34 -24.40
N ASP A 53 1.60 -3.84 -23.64
CA ASP A 53 0.17 -4.16 -23.80
C ASP A 53 -0.56 -3.36 -24.90
N GLY A 54 0.15 -2.64 -25.77
CA GLY A 54 -0.43 -1.84 -26.86
C GLY A 54 -1.10 -0.52 -26.45
N LYS A 55 -0.98 -0.11 -25.18
CA LYS A 55 -1.53 1.15 -24.69
C LYS A 55 -0.62 2.32 -25.07
N ILE A 56 -1.19 3.33 -25.73
CA ILE A 56 -0.45 4.56 -26.04
C ILE A 56 -0.25 5.37 -24.76
N ILE A 57 1.01 5.58 -24.39
CA ILE A 57 1.42 6.44 -23.29
C ILE A 57 1.91 7.76 -23.88
N LYS A 58 1.15 8.83 -23.65
CA LYS A 58 1.51 10.19 -24.02
C LYS A 58 1.35 11.10 -22.80
N THR A 59 2.43 11.72 -22.39
CA THR A 59 2.41 12.69 -21.29
C THR A 59 1.79 14.00 -21.75
N GLY A 60 1.03 14.70 -20.90
CA GLY A 60 0.39 15.98 -21.25
C GLY A 60 1.39 17.09 -21.59
N ASP A 61 1.05 17.95 -22.55
CA ASP A 61 1.90 19.07 -22.97
C ASP A 61 2.10 20.10 -21.85
N GLU A 62 1.04 20.39 -21.09
CA GLU A 62 1.06 21.34 -19.97
C GLU A 62 2.10 20.97 -18.90
N PHE A 63 2.12 19.70 -18.48
CA PHE A 63 3.12 19.20 -17.53
C PHE A 63 4.55 19.42 -18.05
N LEU A 64 4.82 19.11 -19.31
CA LEU A 64 6.17 19.22 -19.89
C LEU A 64 6.64 20.66 -19.96
N GLU A 65 5.79 21.55 -20.47
CA GLU A 65 6.16 22.94 -20.72
C GLU A 65 6.28 23.72 -19.42
N LEU A 66 5.37 23.49 -18.46
CA LEU A 66 5.47 24.09 -17.13
C LEU A 66 6.69 23.56 -16.36
N SER A 67 6.98 22.26 -16.43
CA SER A 67 8.21 21.71 -15.84
C SER A 67 9.45 22.33 -16.46
N ALA A 68 9.49 22.49 -17.77
CA ALA A 68 10.60 23.13 -18.46
C ALA A 68 10.79 24.58 -18.03
N GLN A 69 9.70 25.34 -17.87
CA GLN A 69 9.72 26.72 -17.36
C GLN A 69 10.27 26.80 -15.92
N LEU A 70 9.83 25.91 -15.03
CA LEU A 70 10.26 25.92 -13.63
C LEU A 70 11.71 25.46 -13.45
N LEU A 71 12.15 24.49 -14.26
CA LEU A 71 13.48 23.88 -14.15
C LEU A 71 14.57 24.61 -14.95
N GLU A 72 14.21 25.54 -15.83
CA GLU A 72 15.15 26.32 -16.64
C GLU A 72 16.20 27.05 -15.78
N LYS A 73 15.75 27.70 -14.70
CA LYS A 73 16.64 28.38 -13.74
C LYS A 73 17.55 27.43 -12.95
N ARG A 74 17.29 26.13 -12.99
CA ARG A 74 18.10 25.08 -12.37
C ARG A 74 19.02 24.39 -13.37
N ASN A 75 19.18 24.97 -14.57
CA ASN A 75 20.03 24.44 -15.63
C ASN A 75 19.64 22.99 -16.03
N ILE A 76 18.35 22.68 -16.04
CA ILE A 76 17.83 21.38 -16.49
C ILE A 76 17.02 21.60 -17.78
N THR A 77 17.33 20.82 -18.81
CA THR A 77 16.59 20.83 -20.08
C THR A 77 15.60 19.67 -20.09
N VAL A 78 14.33 19.95 -20.42
CA VAL A 78 13.29 18.93 -20.54
C VAL A 78 13.15 18.47 -21.99
N TYR A 79 13.14 17.15 -22.18
CA TYR A 79 12.96 16.49 -23.45
C TYR A 79 11.76 15.53 -23.40
N ARG A 80 10.87 15.64 -24.37
CA ARG A 80 9.95 14.55 -24.72
C ARG A 80 10.64 13.62 -25.69
N VAL A 81 10.80 12.37 -25.29
CA VAL A 81 11.43 11.32 -26.09
C VAL A 81 10.36 10.39 -26.63
N LYS A 82 10.25 10.26 -27.95
CA LYS A 82 9.36 9.28 -28.58
C LYS A 82 10.11 7.95 -28.77
N ALA A 83 9.74 6.95 -27.98
CA ALA A 83 10.28 5.61 -28.09
C ALA A 83 9.88 4.97 -29.44
N PRO A 84 10.77 4.18 -30.08
CA PRO A 84 10.40 3.40 -31.25
C PRO A 84 9.37 2.32 -30.88
N LYS A 85 8.52 1.92 -31.85
CA LYS A 85 7.57 0.82 -31.67
C LYS A 85 8.28 -0.50 -31.35
N ASP A 86 9.41 -0.72 -32.00
CA ASP A 86 10.27 -1.88 -31.79
C ASP A 86 11.35 -1.50 -30.76
N LEU A 87 11.14 -1.92 -29.51
CA LEU A 87 12.04 -1.63 -28.39
C LEU A 87 13.43 -2.30 -28.54
N SER A 88 13.56 -3.33 -29.40
CA SER A 88 14.88 -3.96 -29.67
C SER A 88 15.87 -3.00 -30.36
N LYS A 89 15.35 -1.91 -30.94
CA LYS A 89 16.15 -0.84 -31.55
C LYS A 89 16.76 0.12 -30.53
N ILE A 90 16.37 0.02 -29.27
CA ILE A 90 16.96 0.80 -28.19
C ILE A 90 18.27 0.10 -27.78
N PRO A 91 19.42 0.80 -27.82
CA PRO A 91 20.68 0.20 -27.40
C PRO A 91 20.64 -0.28 -25.94
N PRO A 92 21.45 -1.30 -25.58
CA PRO A 92 21.54 -1.80 -24.20
C PRO A 92 21.79 -0.71 -23.15
N GLU A 93 22.58 0.31 -23.50
CA GLU A 93 22.91 1.47 -22.67
C GLU A 93 21.68 2.31 -22.31
N LEU A 94 20.65 2.28 -23.15
CA LEU A 94 19.37 2.96 -22.97
C LEU A 94 18.23 1.99 -22.64
N SER A 95 18.52 0.75 -22.23
CA SER A 95 17.53 -0.28 -21.89
C SER A 95 16.45 0.17 -20.90
N SER A 96 16.72 1.18 -20.06
CA SER A 96 15.74 1.77 -19.16
C SER A 96 14.72 2.69 -19.83
N PHE A 97 14.85 2.97 -21.13
CA PHE A 97 14.00 3.90 -21.88
C PHE A 97 12.67 3.25 -22.28
N LYS A 98 11.84 2.95 -21.27
CA LYS A 98 10.52 2.37 -21.48
C LYS A 98 9.44 3.47 -21.51
N PRO A 99 8.40 3.32 -22.37
CA PRO A 99 7.24 4.20 -22.36
C PRO A 99 6.67 4.42 -20.97
N GLY A 100 6.40 5.67 -20.61
CA GLY A 100 5.89 6.09 -19.31
C GLY A 100 6.95 6.34 -18.24
N LYS A 101 8.24 6.08 -18.49
CA LYS A 101 9.32 6.44 -17.56
C LYS A 101 9.72 7.90 -17.70
N ILE A 102 10.06 8.52 -16.57
CA ILE A 102 10.67 9.85 -16.49
C ILE A 102 12.06 9.66 -15.86
N ILE A 103 13.10 10.05 -16.60
CA ILE A 103 14.50 9.86 -16.20
C ILE A 103 15.16 11.23 -16.09
N LEU A 104 15.77 11.52 -14.96
CA LEU A 104 16.52 12.75 -14.72
C LEU A 104 18.01 12.43 -14.66
N TYR A 105 18.79 13.04 -15.53
CA TYR A 105 20.24 13.13 -15.40
C TYR A 105 20.59 14.48 -14.79
N TYR A 106 21.17 14.48 -13.60
CA TYR A 106 21.46 15.71 -12.86
C TYR A 106 22.65 15.50 -11.93
N ASN A 107 23.58 16.46 -11.90
CA ASN A 107 24.81 16.39 -11.10
C ASN A 107 25.62 15.11 -11.33
N GLY A 108 25.74 14.66 -12.58
CA GLY A 108 26.49 13.44 -12.95
C GLY A 108 25.80 12.12 -12.60
N ARG A 109 24.52 12.14 -12.22
CA ARG A 109 23.77 10.95 -11.79
C ARG A 109 22.48 10.78 -12.54
N LYS A 110 21.97 9.55 -12.52
CA LYS A 110 20.70 9.15 -13.11
C LYS A 110 19.68 8.86 -12.02
N TYR A 111 18.51 9.47 -12.12
CA TYR A 111 17.39 9.28 -11.21
C TYR A 111 16.14 8.88 -11.99
N PHE A 112 15.34 8.00 -11.41
CA PHE A 112 14.01 7.69 -11.92
C PHE A 112 12.97 8.48 -11.14
N TYR A 113 12.11 9.21 -11.85
CA TYR A 113 11.01 9.91 -11.23
C TYR A 113 9.74 9.05 -11.32
N HIS A 114 9.27 8.63 -10.14
CA HIS A 114 8.08 7.80 -9.97
C HIS A 114 6.90 8.57 -9.38
N GLY A 115 7.01 9.90 -9.31
CA GLY A 115 6.01 10.75 -8.70
C GLY A 115 4.83 11.08 -9.59
N ARG A 116 3.98 11.96 -9.05
CA ARG A 116 2.85 12.56 -9.73
C ARG A 116 3.33 13.37 -10.93
N ARG A 117 2.63 13.28 -12.06
CA ARG A 117 3.00 14.01 -13.29
C ARG A 117 2.49 15.45 -13.26
N ASP A 118 2.90 16.20 -12.25
CA ASP A 118 2.68 17.64 -12.12
C ASP A 118 4.02 18.38 -11.91
N ALA A 119 4.10 19.60 -12.42
CA ALA A 119 5.37 20.33 -12.49
C ALA A 119 5.91 20.72 -11.10
N LEU A 120 5.03 20.98 -10.13
CA LEU A 120 5.42 21.36 -8.77
C LEU A 120 6.01 20.19 -7.98
N SER A 121 5.41 19.00 -8.05
CA SER A 121 5.93 17.79 -7.41
C SER A 121 7.26 17.36 -8.02
N LEU A 122 7.43 17.54 -9.34
CA LEU A 122 8.70 17.32 -10.01
C LEU A 122 9.76 18.35 -9.58
N LEU A 123 9.39 19.63 -9.47
CA LEU A 123 10.28 20.67 -8.94
C LEU A 123 10.71 20.34 -7.50
N SER A 124 9.77 19.99 -6.62
CA SER A 124 10.01 19.56 -5.25
C SER A 124 10.99 18.37 -5.20
N PHE A 125 10.83 17.38 -6.08
CA PHE A 125 11.78 16.27 -6.22
C PHE A 125 13.19 16.75 -6.62
N VAL A 126 13.31 17.61 -7.63
CA VAL A 126 14.61 18.17 -8.06
C VAL A 126 15.27 18.99 -6.94
N LEU A 127 14.49 19.72 -6.14
CA LEU A 127 15.01 20.48 -5.00
C LEU A 127 15.59 19.56 -3.93
N LYS A 128 14.97 18.40 -3.68
CA LYS A 128 15.51 17.38 -2.77
C LYS A 128 16.85 16.81 -3.26
N LEU A 129 17.05 16.72 -4.57
CA LEU A 129 18.32 16.27 -5.17
C LEU A 129 19.44 17.32 -5.15
N HIS A 130 19.10 18.59 -4.88
CA HIS A 130 20.09 19.67 -4.83
C HIS A 130 20.89 19.67 -3.52
N ASP A 131 20.48 18.91 -2.50
CA ASP A 131 21.29 18.70 -1.30
C ASP A 131 22.58 17.94 -1.68
N MET A 132 23.68 18.69 -1.80
CA MET A 132 24.99 18.20 -2.25
C MET A 132 25.66 17.28 -1.22
N ASN A 133 25.17 17.27 0.02
CA ASN A 133 25.73 16.48 1.11
C ASN A 133 25.21 15.04 1.04
N GLN A 134 25.93 14.22 0.28
CA GLN A 134 25.65 12.79 0.10
C GLN A 134 25.65 12.01 1.42
N VAL A 135 26.47 12.47 2.37
CA VAL A 135 26.57 11.93 3.72
C VAL A 135 26.39 13.06 4.72
N LYS A 136 25.35 12.97 5.55
CA LYS A 136 25.00 14.00 6.55
C LYS A 136 25.69 13.69 7.88
N SER A 137 26.38 14.67 8.47
CA SER A 137 27.03 14.50 9.78
C SER A 137 26.02 14.55 10.92
N ILE A 138 26.16 13.65 11.90
CA ILE A 138 25.43 13.69 13.17
C ILE A 138 26.44 14.07 14.27
N GLU A 139 26.41 15.34 14.70
CA GLU A 139 27.40 15.88 15.63
C GLU A 139 26.88 16.03 17.06
N GLY A 140 25.55 16.09 17.22
CA GLY A 140 24.90 16.33 18.50
C GLY A 140 23.44 15.89 18.56
N LYS A 141 22.76 16.37 19.61
CA LYS A 141 21.37 15.97 19.91
C LYS A 141 20.37 16.45 18.86
N ILE A 142 20.55 17.66 18.32
CA ILE A 142 19.65 18.23 17.31
C ILE A 142 19.70 17.38 16.04
N ASP A 143 20.91 17.08 15.55
CA ASP A 143 21.09 16.24 14.37
C ASP A 143 20.53 14.84 14.59
N LYS A 144 20.68 14.28 15.80
CA LYS A 144 20.07 13.00 16.15
C LYS A 144 18.54 13.06 16.12
N VAL A 145 17.94 14.14 16.63
CA VAL A 145 16.47 14.32 16.57
C VAL A 145 16.00 14.40 15.12
N ALA A 146 16.72 15.15 14.27
CA ALA A 146 16.44 15.21 12.83
C ALA A 146 16.61 13.84 12.16
N PHE A 147 17.68 13.10 12.51
CA PHE A 147 17.91 11.74 12.05
C PHE A 147 16.75 10.81 12.46
N ASP A 148 16.34 10.82 13.73
CA ASP A 148 15.28 9.95 14.25
C ASP A 148 13.92 10.24 13.58
N ALA A 149 13.65 11.50 13.20
CA ALA A 149 12.40 11.92 12.55
C ALA A 149 12.22 11.39 11.11
N ILE A 150 13.31 10.96 10.45
CA ILE A 150 13.25 10.42 9.08
C ILE A 150 12.54 9.06 9.08
N GLN A 151 11.43 8.97 8.33
CA GLN A 151 10.59 7.76 8.21
C GLN A 151 10.96 6.88 7.00
N GLU A 152 12.18 7.04 6.47
CA GLU A 152 12.75 6.25 5.38
C GLU A 152 13.93 5.41 5.87
N PRO A 153 14.31 4.32 5.17
CA PRO A 153 15.56 3.62 5.41
C PRO A 153 16.74 4.57 5.36
N LYS A 154 17.62 4.47 6.36
CA LYS A 154 18.82 5.30 6.46
C LYS A 154 19.98 4.49 6.99
N LEU A 155 21.17 4.78 6.48
CA LEU A 155 22.42 4.20 6.96
C LEU A 155 23.13 5.21 7.85
N VAL A 156 23.78 4.73 8.89
CA VAL A 156 24.73 5.53 9.67
C VAL A 156 26.00 4.73 9.93
N GLY A 157 27.14 5.35 9.67
CA GLY A 157 28.45 4.78 9.94
C GLY A 157 29.25 5.60 10.95
N PHE A 158 30.07 4.92 11.75
CA PHE A 158 31.03 5.56 12.64
C PHE A 158 32.41 5.56 11.99
N PHE A 159 32.84 6.71 11.48
CA PHE A 159 34.11 6.85 10.76
C PHE A 159 34.98 7.95 11.35
N MET A 160 36.28 7.82 11.16
CA MET A 160 37.20 8.95 11.30
C MET A 160 37.33 9.66 9.95
N PRO A 161 37.53 10.99 9.90
CA PRO A 161 37.71 11.68 8.63
C PRO A 161 38.92 11.13 7.84
N ASN A 162 38.80 11.11 6.51
CA ASN A 162 39.87 10.75 5.56
C ASN A 162 40.40 9.31 5.67
N THR A 163 39.59 8.36 6.15
CA THR A 163 39.97 6.94 6.14
C THR A 163 39.51 6.25 4.84
N PRO A 164 40.22 5.19 4.37
CA PRO A 164 39.85 4.49 3.14
C PRO A 164 38.42 3.92 3.16
N ASP A 165 38.01 3.35 4.29
CA ASP A 165 36.65 2.83 4.52
C ASP A 165 35.57 3.93 4.50
N TYR A 166 35.89 5.15 4.92
CA TYR A 166 34.98 6.29 4.75
C TYR A 166 34.80 6.67 3.27
N ASN A 167 35.85 6.58 2.46
CA ASN A 167 35.74 6.86 1.02
C ASN A 167 34.86 5.83 0.30
N GLU A 168 34.99 4.54 0.66
CA GLU A 168 34.09 3.47 0.19
C GLU A 168 32.63 3.75 0.60
N TYR A 169 32.41 4.22 1.84
CA TYR A 169 31.08 4.60 2.33
C TYR A 169 30.47 5.78 1.56
N VAL A 170 31.26 6.81 1.23
CA VAL A 170 30.84 7.95 0.40
C VAL A 170 30.56 7.52 -1.04
N ALA A 171 31.37 6.60 -1.59
CA ALA A 171 31.11 6.01 -2.90
C ALA A 171 29.77 5.26 -2.92
N ALA A 172 29.48 4.48 -1.87
CA ALA A 172 28.19 3.80 -1.73
C ALA A 172 27.01 4.79 -1.61
N ALA A 173 27.17 5.86 -0.81
CA ALA A 173 26.17 6.92 -0.70
C ALA A 173 25.81 7.55 -2.06
N SER A 174 26.80 7.61 -2.97
CA SER A 174 26.58 8.12 -4.32
C SER A 174 25.67 7.25 -5.18
N LEU A 175 25.69 5.94 -4.98
CA LEU A 175 24.90 4.97 -5.75
C LEU A 175 23.44 4.92 -5.29
N PHE A 176 23.19 5.09 -3.99
CA PHE A 176 21.85 4.95 -3.41
C PHE A 176 21.11 6.27 -3.19
N SER A 177 21.76 7.43 -3.37
CA SER A 177 21.10 8.73 -3.26
C SER A 177 20.07 8.94 -4.40
N PRO A 178 18.86 9.49 -4.14
CA PRO A 178 18.32 9.89 -2.83
C PRO A 178 17.53 8.76 -2.14
N SER A 179 17.41 7.57 -2.75
CA SER A 179 16.55 6.48 -2.28
C SER A 179 16.88 5.99 -0.86
N VAL A 180 18.15 6.08 -0.45
CA VAL A 180 18.61 5.80 0.90
C VAL A 180 19.52 6.92 1.36
N GLN A 181 19.24 7.48 2.55
CA GLN A 181 20.03 8.57 3.12
C GLN A 181 21.19 8.03 3.96
N PHE A 182 22.39 8.58 3.76
CA PHE A 182 23.61 8.17 4.45
C PHE A 182 23.99 9.22 5.50
N PHE A 183 24.44 8.75 6.65
CA PHE A 183 24.86 9.58 7.78
C PHE A 183 26.21 9.14 8.31
N VAL A 184 27.00 10.09 8.81
CA VAL A 184 28.28 9.81 9.45
C VAL A 184 28.30 10.37 10.86
N VAL A 185 28.88 9.60 11.76
CA VAL A 185 29.24 10.04 13.10
C VAL A 185 30.75 9.97 13.22
N THR A 186 31.37 11.00 13.79
CA THR A 186 32.82 11.03 14.06
C THR A 186 33.14 11.03 15.56
N LYS A 187 32.19 11.46 16.40
CA LYS A 187 32.36 11.55 17.86
C LYS A 187 31.89 10.26 18.54
N ARG A 188 32.79 9.60 19.27
CA ARG A 188 32.48 8.36 20.03
C ARG A 188 31.26 8.48 20.96
N ASN A 189 31.07 9.65 21.60
CA ASN A 189 29.92 9.86 22.49
C ASN A 189 28.58 9.84 21.73
N VAL A 190 28.56 10.36 20.50
CA VAL A 190 27.37 10.33 19.64
C VAL A 190 27.15 8.91 19.09
N ALA A 191 28.23 8.22 18.69
CA ALA A 191 28.18 6.85 18.17
C ALA A 191 27.53 5.89 19.18
N LYS A 192 27.88 6.01 20.47
CA LYS A 192 27.24 5.24 21.56
C LYS A 192 25.72 5.39 21.62
N HIS A 193 25.18 6.60 21.37
CA HIS A 193 23.73 6.82 21.36
C HIS A 193 23.02 6.18 20.15
N LEU A 194 23.78 5.79 19.13
CA LEU A 194 23.31 5.07 17.95
C LEU A 194 23.69 3.59 17.98
N LYS A 195 24.18 3.07 19.13
CA LYS A 195 24.69 1.69 19.29
C LYS A 195 25.79 1.33 18.27
N LEU A 196 26.63 2.31 17.93
CA LEU A 196 27.86 2.13 17.15
C LEU A 196 29.04 2.09 18.13
N ASP A 197 29.68 0.92 18.25
CA ASP A 197 30.73 0.67 19.25
C ASP A 197 32.14 0.84 18.67
N THR A 198 32.32 0.43 17.40
CA THR A 198 33.64 0.42 16.73
C THR A 198 33.67 1.34 15.51
N VAL A 199 34.86 1.90 15.25
CA VAL A 199 35.11 2.67 14.01
C VAL A 199 35.02 1.71 12.82
N GLY A 200 34.48 2.19 11.71
CA GLY A 200 34.19 1.41 10.50
C GLY A 200 32.83 0.71 10.55
N GLN A 201 32.15 0.67 11.71
CA GLN A 201 30.86 0.01 11.83
C GLN A 201 29.76 0.81 11.12
N ILE A 202 28.95 0.10 10.34
CA ILE A 202 27.81 0.64 9.61
C ILE A 202 26.56 -0.07 10.12
N ILE A 203 25.50 0.69 10.36
CA ILE A 203 24.17 0.15 10.66
C ILE A 203 23.14 0.73 9.71
N MET A 204 22.13 -0.08 9.38
CA MET A 204 20.90 0.37 8.76
C MET A 204 19.82 0.52 9.83
N VAL A 205 19.13 1.66 9.79
CA VAL A 205 17.98 1.96 10.62
C VAL A 205 16.74 1.94 9.75
N LYS A 206 15.81 1.04 10.05
CA LYS A 206 14.51 0.98 9.41
C LYS A 206 13.47 1.74 10.24
N PRO A 207 12.58 2.51 9.59
CA PRO A 207 11.52 3.22 10.29
C PRO A 207 10.62 2.23 11.02
N PHE A 208 10.22 2.58 12.24
CA PHE A 208 9.34 1.80 13.12
C PHE A 208 9.88 0.43 13.58
N GLU A 209 11.10 0.05 13.23
CA GLU A 209 11.73 -1.16 13.75
C GLU A 209 12.64 -0.81 14.94
N LYS A 210 12.66 -1.67 15.96
CA LYS A 210 13.46 -1.41 17.18
C LYS A 210 14.93 -1.77 17.02
N ALA A 211 15.22 -2.80 16.22
CA ALA A 211 16.55 -3.32 16.04
C ALA A 211 17.28 -2.56 14.93
N TYR A 212 18.56 -2.25 15.18
CA TYR A 212 19.46 -1.83 14.12
C TYR A 212 20.01 -3.06 13.42
N ILE A 213 20.13 -2.98 12.10
CA ILE A 213 20.74 -4.04 11.31
C ILE A 213 22.20 -3.65 11.12
N VAL A 214 23.12 -4.45 11.63
CA VAL A 214 24.56 -4.18 11.54
C VAL A 214 25.08 -4.76 10.23
N CYS A 215 25.89 -3.98 9.51
CA CYS A 215 26.62 -4.49 8.35
C CYS A 215 27.52 -5.65 8.81
N PRO A 216 27.42 -6.84 8.18
CA PRO A 216 28.14 -8.02 8.66
C PRO A 216 29.67 -7.87 8.51
N GLN A 217 30.13 -7.06 7.57
CA GLN A 217 31.53 -6.83 7.27
C GLN A 217 32.00 -5.47 7.81
N ASN A 218 33.15 -5.46 8.49
CA ASN A 218 33.81 -4.24 8.98
C ASN A 218 35.35 -4.44 9.01
N PRO A 219 36.15 -3.63 8.29
CA PRO A 219 35.72 -2.54 7.40
C PRO A 219 34.99 -3.08 6.17
N ALA A 220 33.96 -2.37 5.72
CA ALA A 220 33.16 -2.74 4.56
C ALA A 220 33.72 -2.08 3.28
N THR A 221 33.81 -2.85 2.20
CA THR A 221 34.06 -2.33 0.85
C THR A 221 32.78 -1.77 0.23
N LEU A 222 32.89 -1.02 -0.88
CA LEU A 222 31.71 -0.59 -1.66
C LEU A 222 30.75 -1.75 -1.97
N ALA A 223 31.29 -2.89 -2.42
CA ALA A 223 30.49 -4.06 -2.76
C ALA A 223 29.76 -4.66 -1.54
N ASP A 224 30.42 -4.69 -0.38
CA ASP A 224 29.79 -5.15 0.87
C ASP A 224 28.62 -4.24 1.27
N ILE A 225 28.80 -2.92 1.16
CA ILE A 225 27.76 -1.94 1.48
C ILE A 225 26.60 -2.05 0.48
N GLU A 226 26.88 -2.22 -0.81
CA GLU A 226 25.84 -2.43 -1.82
C GLU A 226 25.00 -3.67 -1.56
N ALA A 227 25.65 -4.81 -1.30
CA ALA A 227 24.96 -6.06 -0.98
C ALA A 227 24.11 -5.90 0.28
N PHE A 228 24.69 -5.30 1.33
CA PHE A 228 24.03 -5.04 2.59
C PHE A 228 22.79 -4.15 2.43
N VAL A 229 22.89 -3.04 1.67
CA VAL A 229 21.76 -2.13 1.42
C VAL A 229 20.68 -2.85 0.62
N ASN A 230 21.03 -3.55 -0.46
CA ASN A 230 20.05 -4.20 -1.33
C ASN A 230 19.30 -5.33 -0.63
N GLU A 231 19.97 -6.12 0.20
CA GLU A 231 19.34 -7.17 1.01
C GLU A 231 18.37 -6.60 2.05
N ASN A 232 18.71 -5.43 2.61
CA ASN A 232 18.00 -4.88 3.74
C ASN A 232 17.08 -3.70 3.42
N ARG A 233 17.02 -3.17 2.19
CA ARG A 233 16.25 -1.95 1.86
C ARG A 233 14.74 -2.01 2.16
N GLY A 234 14.14 -3.20 2.17
CA GLY A 234 12.70 -3.35 2.37
C GLY A 234 12.24 -2.96 3.78
N ILE A 235 11.16 -2.19 3.86
CA ILE A 235 10.52 -1.77 5.12
C ILE A 235 9.13 -2.37 5.28
N ALA A 236 8.69 -2.48 6.54
CA ALA A 236 7.36 -2.96 6.87
C ALA A 236 6.25 -1.98 6.47
N LEU A 237 6.50 -0.67 6.56
CA LEU A 237 5.53 0.40 6.32
C LEU A 237 6.14 1.49 5.43
N THR A 238 5.52 1.74 4.29
CA THR A 238 5.91 2.78 3.32
C THR A 238 4.81 3.82 3.20
N TYR A 239 5.15 5.10 3.25
CA TYR A 239 4.20 6.19 2.97
C TYR A 239 4.19 6.49 1.48
N LEU A 240 3.00 6.47 0.91
CA LEU A 240 2.77 6.99 -0.42
C LEU A 240 2.79 8.52 -0.37
N ASN A 241 3.54 9.15 -1.26
CA ASN A 241 3.65 10.60 -1.38
C ASN A 241 3.74 11.00 -2.86
N GLU A 242 3.79 12.30 -3.11
CA GLU A 242 3.82 12.88 -4.46
C GLU A 242 5.04 12.47 -5.33
N HIS A 243 6.07 11.84 -4.78
CA HIS A 243 7.28 11.44 -5.52
C HIS A 243 7.41 9.93 -5.79
N ASN A 244 6.60 9.08 -5.14
CA ASN A 244 6.74 7.62 -5.22
C ASN A 244 5.45 6.88 -5.65
N LEU A 245 4.41 7.60 -6.08
CA LEU A 245 3.12 7.05 -6.51
C LEU A 245 3.19 5.86 -7.48
N HIS A 246 4.18 5.87 -8.36
CA HIS A 246 4.37 4.88 -9.42
C HIS A 246 5.68 4.10 -9.24
N ASP A 247 6.19 4.02 -8.02
CA ASP A 247 7.41 3.28 -7.72
C ASP A 247 7.11 1.77 -7.77
N PRO A 248 7.71 1.03 -8.72
CA PRO A 248 7.46 -0.40 -8.86
C PRO A 248 7.95 -1.21 -7.65
N THR A 249 8.81 -0.66 -6.80
CA THR A 249 9.30 -1.34 -5.59
C THR A 249 8.26 -1.36 -4.47
N ILE A 250 7.31 -0.41 -4.46
CA ILE A 250 6.24 -0.31 -3.45
C ILE A 250 5.15 -1.35 -3.73
N PHE A 251 4.79 -1.51 -5.00
CA PHE A 251 3.76 -2.44 -5.46
C PHE A 251 4.34 -3.74 -6.00
N ASN A 252 5.51 -4.15 -5.50
CA ASN A 252 6.21 -5.32 -6.01
C ASN A 252 5.40 -6.61 -5.80
N ASN A 253 5.30 -7.44 -6.84
CA ASN A 253 4.56 -8.71 -6.84
C ASN A 253 5.13 -9.77 -5.89
N ASP A 254 6.38 -9.63 -5.44
CA ASP A 254 7.01 -10.61 -4.55
C ASP A 254 6.48 -10.56 -3.11
N LYS A 255 5.85 -9.44 -2.73
CA LYS A 255 5.25 -9.25 -1.40
C LYS A 255 3.75 -9.03 -1.51
N LYS A 256 3.04 -9.46 -0.47
CA LYS A 256 1.64 -9.12 -0.29
C LYS A 256 1.51 -7.68 0.19
N VAL A 257 0.81 -6.85 -0.58
CA VAL A 257 0.63 -5.43 -0.30
C VAL A 257 -0.64 -5.20 0.52
N ILE A 258 -0.47 -4.68 1.73
CA ILE A 258 -1.56 -4.23 2.60
C ILE A 258 -1.72 -2.73 2.43
N LEU A 259 -2.90 -2.26 2.01
CA LEU A 259 -3.22 -0.84 1.95
C LEU A 259 -3.79 -0.37 3.29
N ALA A 260 -3.27 0.74 3.79
CA ALA A 260 -3.81 1.48 4.92
C ALA A 260 -4.28 2.85 4.42
N ILE A 261 -5.59 3.05 4.27
CA ILE A 261 -6.19 4.30 3.77
C ILE A 261 -6.76 5.06 4.97
N THR A 262 -6.21 6.22 5.27
CA THR A 262 -6.50 6.94 6.53
C THR A 262 -6.49 8.45 6.33
N GLU A 263 -7.03 9.19 7.30
CA GLU A 263 -6.82 10.64 7.45
C GLU A 263 -5.83 10.87 8.60
N SER A 264 -4.59 11.27 8.31
CA SER A 264 -3.53 11.27 9.33
C SER A 264 -3.74 12.27 10.47
N ASN A 265 -4.52 13.35 10.27
CA ASN A 265 -4.83 14.31 11.33
C ASN A 265 -6.12 13.98 12.10
N SER A 266 -6.83 12.92 11.72
CA SER A 266 -8.01 12.45 12.46
C SER A 266 -7.59 11.71 13.75
N PRO A 267 -8.37 11.77 14.84
CA PRO A 267 -8.09 11.00 16.06
C PRO A 267 -7.92 9.51 15.79
N PHE A 268 -8.74 8.95 14.90
CA PHE A 268 -8.68 7.55 14.50
C PHE A 268 -7.41 7.23 13.69
N GLY A 269 -7.04 8.09 12.73
CA GLY A 269 -5.82 7.90 11.93
C GLY A 269 -4.56 7.93 12.80
N VAL A 270 -4.44 8.89 13.71
CA VAL A 270 -3.33 8.97 14.67
C VAL A 270 -3.29 7.72 15.58
N TYR A 271 -4.45 7.29 16.07
CA TYR A 271 -4.55 6.10 16.93
C TYR A 271 -4.16 4.83 16.17
N PHE A 272 -4.68 4.63 14.97
CA PHE A 272 -4.39 3.48 14.13
C PHE A 272 -2.91 3.42 13.73
N HIS A 273 -2.33 4.56 13.39
CA HIS A 273 -0.89 4.68 13.13
C HIS A 273 -0.05 4.22 14.33
N LYS A 274 -0.44 4.64 15.55
CA LYS A 274 0.20 4.19 16.79
C LYS A 274 0.07 2.67 16.97
N LEU A 275 -1.08 2.07 16.66
CA LEU A 275 -1.26 0.61 16.74
C LEU A 275 -0.37 -0.14 15.74
N ILE A 276 -0.39 0.25 14.46
CA ILE A 276 0.40 -0.40 13.41
C ILE A 276 1.90 -0.29 13.68
N THR A 277 2.38 0.88 14.08
CA THR A 277 3.80 1.03 14.43
C THR A 277 4.20 0.22 15.66
N LYS A 278 3.31 0.02 16.64
CA LYS A 278 3.54 -0.92 17.75
C LYS A 278 3.55 -2.37 17.28
N VAL A 279 2.65 -2.78 16.39
CA VAL A 279 2.63 -4.12 15.79
C VAL A 279 3.96 -4.40 15.07
N ILE A 280 4.42 -3.46 14.23
CA ILE A 280 5.71 -3.57 13.53
C ILE A 280 6.84 -3.74 14.54
N LYS A 281 6.92 -2.90 15.58
CA LYS A 281 7.94 -3.02 16.63
C LYS A 281 7.90 -4.36 17.36
N ASN A 282 6.72 -4.90 17.61
CA ASN A 282 6.54 -6.17 18.32
C ASN A 282 6.95 -7.37 17.46
N VAL A 283 6.75 -7.29 16.13
CA VAL A 283 7.11 -8.36 15.18
C VAL A 283 8.60 -8.32 14.81
N THR A 284 9.16 -7.12 14.62
CA THR A 284 10.57 -6.94 14.21
C THR A 284 11.52 -6.83 15.39
N GLY A 285 10.99 -6.57 16.59
CA GLY A 285 11.74 -6.58 17.83
C GLY A 285 12.25 -7.98 18.14
N VAL A 286 13.51 -8.24 17.82
CA VAL A 286 14.24 -9.35 18.43
C VAL A 286 14.28 -9.06 19.94
N GLU A 287 13.70 -9.93 20.76
CA GLU A 287 14.03 -9.92 22.19
C GLU A 287 15.54 -10.16 22.30
N GLU A 288 16.30 -9.11 22.61
CA GLU A 288 17.67 -9.29 23.10
C GLU A 288 17.57 -10.29 24.26
N PRO A 289 18.34 -11.41 24.25
CA PRO A 289 18.39 -12.26 25.43
C PRO A 289 18.87 -11.38 26.57
N LYS A 290 17.96 -11.05 27.49
CA LYS A 290 18.32 -10.38 28.74
C LYS A 290 19.38 -11.27 29.36
N SER A 291 20.60 -10.76 29.49
CA SER A 291 21.64 -11.45 30.24
C SER A 291 21.12 -11.62 31.67
N SER A 292 20.56 -12.78 31.96
CA SER A 292 19.95 -13.11 33.24
C SER A 292 21.05 -13.34 34.26
N LYS A 293 21.58 -12.26 34.85
CA LYS A 293 22.08 -12.35 36.21
C LYS A 293 20.85 -12.39 37.11
N HIS A 294 20.58 -13.58 37.64
CA HIS A 294 19.45 -13.98 38.49
C HIS A 294 18.26 -14.61 37.77
N GLN A 295 18.40 -15.90 37.44
CA GLN A 295 17.32 -16.88 37.61
C GLN A 295 17.97 -18.26 37.81
N LYS A 296 18.08 -18.68 39.07
CA LYS A 296 18.25 -20.09 39.42
C LYS A 296 16.85 -20.70 39.48
N HIS A 297 16.68 -21.81 38.76
CA HIS A 297 15.53 -22.72 38.75
C HIS A 297 14.26 -22.26 38.00
N ALA A 298 14.20 -22.58 36.71
CA ALA A 298 12.97 -23.00 36.05
C ALA A 298 13.29 -24.10 35.02
N LYS A 299 12.47 -25.14 34.99
CA LYS A 299 12.61 -26.34 34.15
C LYS A 299 12.57 -25.99 32.66
N ALA A 300 13.33 -26.74 31.87
CA ALA A 300 13.36 -26.66 30.42
C ALA A 300 11.96 -26.91 29.82
N ALA A 301 11.33 -25.85 29.33
CA ALA A 301 10.28 -25.95 28.32
C ALA A 301 10.96 -26.08 26.94
N ALA A 302 10.30 -26.80 26.03
CA ALA A 302 10.74 -27.04 24.66
C ALA A 302 11.09 -25.73 23.92
N PRO A 303 11.96 -25.76 22.89
CA PRO A 303 12.33 -24.55 22.16
C PRO A 303 11.10 -24.01 21.43
N GLU A 304 10.51 -22.93 21.96
CA GLU A 304 9.53 -22.13 21.25
C GLU A 304 10.17 -21.63 19.95
N GLN A 305 9.58 -22.02 18.81
CA GLN A 305 9.98 -21.54 17.50
C GLN A 305 9.91 -20.01 17.50
N LYS A 306 11.04 -19.37 17.19
CA LYS A 306 11.15 -17.92 17.04
C LYS A 306 10.02 -17.45 16.12
N PRO A 307 9.14 -16.53 16.55
CA PRO A 307 8.04 -16.07 15.71
C PRO A 307 8.63 -15.49 14.42
N GLU A 308 8.22 -16.05 13.29
CA GLU A 308 8.72 -15.65 11.98
C GLU A 308 8.32 -14.18 11.73
N ASN A 309 9.27 -13.38 11.24
CA ASN A 309 8.99 -11.98 10.91
C ASN A 309 8.09 -11.93 9.66
N ILE A 310 6.78 -11.77 9.87
CA ILE A 310 5.76 -11.73 8.81
C ILE A 310 6.00 -10.61 7.77
N PHE A 311 6.72 -9.55 8.12
CA PHE A 311 7.07 -8.44 7.19
C PHE A 311 8.18 -8.80 6.19
N LYS A 312 8.73 -10.02 6.25
CA LYS A 312 9.49 -10.57 5.12
C LYS A 312 8.62 -10.71 3.88
N ASN A 313 7.37 -11.16 4.04
CA ASN A 313 6.45 -11.46 2.94
C ASN A 313 5.31 -10.44 2.79
N LEU A 314 5.15 -9.55 3.77
CA LEU A 314 4.17 -8.47 3.78
C LEU A 314 4.83 -7.09 3.64
N SER A 315 4.12 -6.16 3.02
CA SER A 315 4.44 -4.72 3.06
C SER A 315 3.16 -3.92 3.24
N ILE A 316 3.19 -2.94 4.15
CA ILE A 316 2.08 -2.01 4.36
C ILE A 316 2.37 -0.72 3.58
N VAL A 317 1.41 -0.27 2.80
CA VAL A 317 1.43 1.01 2.08
C VAL A 317 0.41 1.94 2.72
N TRP A 318 0.90 3.02 3.31
CA TRP A 318 0.09 4.05 3.95
C TRP A 318 -0.30 5.11 2.92
N VAL A 319 -1.61 5.31 2.78
CA VAL A 319 -2.23 6.29 1.89
C VAL A 319 -3.00 7.28 2.75
N ASP A 320 -2.52 8.52 2.78
CA ASP A 320 -3.14 9.62 3.49
C ASP A 320 -4.12 10.36 2.57
N LEU A 321 -5.41 10.34 2.91
CA LEU A 321 -6.46 10.99 2.12
C LEU A 321 -6.25 12.51 2.02
N GLU A 322 -5.60 13.14 2.99
CA GLU A 322 -5.28 14.57 2.92
C GLU A 322 -4.21 14.87 1.87
N GLN A 323 -3.28 13.94 1.63
CA GLN A 323 -2.26 14.07 0.57
C GLN A 323 -2.82 13.72 -0.81
N PHE A 324 -3.92 12.96 -0.85
CA PHE A 324 -4.59 12.54 -2.07
C PHE A 324 -6.09 12.88 -2.05
N PRO A 325 -6.49 14.17 -2.07
CA PRO A 325 -7.90 14.58 -1.98
C PRO A 325 -8.79 13.98 -3.08
N THR A 326 -8.22 13.66 -4.25
CA THR A 326 -8.97 12.98 -5.31
C THR A 326 -9.44 11.58 -4.87
N LEU A 327 -8.67 10.86 -4.06
CA LEU A 327 -9.11 9.57 -3.50
C LEU A 327 -10.29 9.75 -2.55
N TYR A 328 -10.34 10.86 -1.81
CA TYR A 328 -11.49 11.21 -0.98
C TYR A 328 -12.76 11.39 -1.82
N LEU A 329 -12.67 12.08 -2.97
CA LEU A 329 -13.80 12.25 -3.90
C LEU A 329 -14.22 10.95 -4.60
N LEU A 330 -13.27 10.03 -4.80
CA LEU A 330 -13.50 8.75 -5.45
C LEU A 330 -13.78 7.63 -4.44
N ARG A 331 -14.01 7.97 -3.17
CA ARG A 331 -14.20 6.99 -2.09
C ARG A 331 -15.32 6.00 -2.39
N ASP A 332 -16.46 6.46 -2.85
CA ASP A 332 -17.59 5.59 -3.23
C ASP A 332 -17.23 4.62 -4.36
N GLN A 333 -16.34 5.03 -5.27
CA GLN A 333 -15.83 4.17 -6.34
C GLN A 333 -14.77 3.20 -5.83
N LEU A 334 -13.94 3.59 -4.86
CA LEU A 334 -12.97 2.73 -4.21
C LEU A 334 -13.66 1.66 -3.35
N GLU A 335 -14.70 2.03 -2.61
CA GLU A 335 -15.54 1.11 -1.83
C GLU A 335 -16.09 0.00 -2.73
N LYS A 336 -16.66 0.38 -3.87
CA LYS A 336 -17.17 -0.56 -4.89
C LYS A 336 -16.06 -1.35 -5.59
N SER A 337 -14.94 -0.70 -5.91
CA SER A 337 -13.87 -1.32 -6.72
C SER A 337 -12.87 -2.13 -5.90
N LEU A 338 -12.92 -2.09 -4.57
CA LEU A 338 -12.01 -2.84 -3.71
C LEU A 338 -12.74 -3.70 -2.68
N ASN A 339 -14.07 -3.71 -2.65
CA ASN A 339 -14.91 -4.52 -1.77
C ASN A 339 -14.61 -4.31 -0.28
N PHE A 340 -14.66 -3.06 0.21
CA PHE A 340 -14.56 -2.79 1.65
C PHE A 340 -15.80 -2.10 2.20
N THR A 341 -16.09 -2.34 3.49
CA THR A 341 -17.28 -1.83 4.18
C THR A 341 -17.37 -0.31 4.06
N PRO A 342 -18.49 0.25 3.57
CA PRO A 342 -18.60 1.69 3.35
C PRO A 342 -18.60 2.47 4.67
N ASN A 343 -18.27 3.77 4.60
CA ASN A 343 -18.41 4.72 5.72
C ASN A 343 -17.55 4.43 6.98
N LEU A 344 -16.49 3.61 6.89
CA LEU A 344 -15.56 3.41 8.01
C LEU A 344 -14.58 4.60 8.14
N PRO A 345 -14.12 4.97 9.35
CA PRO A 345 -13.21 6.11 9.52
C PRO A 345 -11.85 5.92 8.81
N PHE A 346 -11.45 4.66 8.59
CA PHE A 346 -10.24 4.28 7.86
C PHE A 346 -10.34 2.82 7.41
N TYR A 347 -9.49 2.45 6.46
CA TYR A 347 -9.48 1.13 5.82
C TYR A 347 -8.11 0.48 5.92
N PHE A 348 -8.11 -0.84 6.16
CA PHE A 348 -6.90 -1.64 6.25
C PHE A 348 -7.13 -3.00 5.61
N GLY A 349 -6.45 -3.31 4.51
CA GLY A 349 -6.76 -4.50 3.73
C GLY A 349 -5.66 -4.95 2.78
N LEU A 350 -5.62 -6.25 2.52
CA LEU A 350 -4.80 -6.82 1.45
C LEU A 350 -5.47 -6.51 0.12
N VAL A 351 -4.71 -6.01 -0.85
CA VAL A 351 -5.16 -5.85 -2.23
C VAL A 351 -4.16 -6.51 -3.17
N ASN A 352 -4.65 -7.43 -3.99
CA ASN A 352 -3.90 -8.03 -5.07
C ASN A 352 -4.47 -7.51 -6.40
N VAL A 353 -3.77 -6.54 -6.98
CA VAL A 353 -4.16 -5.93 -8.26
C VAL A 353 -4.07 -6.94 -9.39
N SER A 354 -3.06 -7.81 -9.37
CA SER A 354 -2.81 -8.80 -10.43
C SER A 354 -3.86 -9.90 -10.47
N SER A 355 -4.33 -10.37 -9.31
CA SER A 355 -5.40 -11.38 -9.23
C SER A 355 -6.80 -10.80 -9.08
N ASN A 356 -6.93 -9.46 -9.02
CA ASN A 356 -8.18 -8.75 -8.76
C ASN A 356 -8.89 -9.27 -7.49
N GLN A 357 -8.15 -9.37 -6.38
CA GLN A 357 -8.67 -9.88 -5.10
C GLN A 357 -8.37 -8.95 -3.94
N SER A 358 -9.24 -8.91 -2.93
CA SER A 358 -9.03 -8.13 -1.71
C SER A 358 -9.59 -8.82 -0.47
N VAL A 359 -9.08 -8.43 0.71
CA VAL A 359 -9.69 -8.74 2.00
C VAL A 359 -9.36 -7.64 2.97
N TRP A 360 -10.36 -7.21 3.74
CA TRP A 360 -10.27 -6.06 4.62
C TRP A 360 -10.46 -6.45 6.07
N PHE A 361 -9.66 -5.85 6.94
CA PHE A 361 -9.83 -5.93 8.37
C PHE A 361 -11.05 -5.11 8.78
N ASN A 362 -11.92 -5.68 9.60
CA ASN A 362 -13.06 -4.94 10.14
C ASN A 362 -12.60 -3.91 11.17
N THR A 363 -12.36 -2.67 10.74
CA THR A 363 -11.84 -1.61 11.63
C THR A 363 -12.84 -1.17 12.70
N SER A 364 -14.14 -1.44 12.52
CA SER A 364 -15.15 -1.15 13.54
C SER A 364 -15.08 -2.07 14.75
N SER A 365 -14.34 -3.19 14.67
CA SER A 365 -14.14 -4.10 15.80
C SER A 365 -13.07 -3.62 16.78
N LEU A 366 -12.37 -2.53 16.48
CA LEU A 366 -11.31 -2.00 17.34
C LEU A 366 -11.93 -1.30 18.56
N ASN A 367 -11.45 -1.66 19.75
CA ASN A 367 -11.88 -1.04 20.98
C ASN A 367 -11.17 0.33 21.14
N THR A 368 -11.90 1.43 21.04
CA THR A 368 -11.35 2.80 21.09
C THR A 368 -11.62 3.53 22.42
N THR A 369 -11.90 2.80 23.50
CA THR A 369 -12.09 3.36 24.85
C THR A 369 -10.85 4.07 25.40
N GLY A 370 -9.66 3.75 24.87
CA GLY A 370 -8.40 4.43 25.18
C GLY A 370 -7.69 3.93 26.44
N ASP A 371 -8.15 2.86 27.08
CA ASP A 371 -7.44 2.20 28.17
C ASP A 371 -6.33 1.26 27.66
N LYS A 372 -5.40 0.88 28.56
CA LYS A 372 -4.25 0.04 28.17
C LYS A 372 -4.67 -1.37 27.73
N GLY A 373 -5.77 -1.90 28.24
CA GLY A 373 -6.27 -3.23 27.86
C GLY A 373 -6.75 -3.23 26.40
N ALA A 374 -7.49 -2.19 26.01
CA ALA A 374 -7.93 -1.99 24.64
C ALA A 374 -6.76 -1.91 23.64
N ASP A 375 -5.68 -1.18 23.96
CA ASP A 375 -4.47 -1.12 23.13
C ASP A 375 -3.87 -2.51 22.88
N GLU A 376 -3.72 -3.35 23.92
CA GLU A 376 -3.14 -4.69 23.81
C GLU A 376 -4.04 -5.65 23.04
N GLU A 377 -5.36 -5.56 23.23
CA GLU A 377 -6.35 -6.31 22.48
C GLU A 377 -6.34 -5.99 20.99
N ASN A 378 -6.36 -4.69 20.66
CA ASN A 378 -6.30 -4.22 19.27
C ASN A 378 -5.00 -4.64 18.58
N ILE A 379 -3.85 -4.52 19.27
CA ILE A 379 -2.55 -4.95 18.73
C ILE A 379 -2.55 -6.46 18.45
N ARG A 380 -3.15 -7.26 19.34
CA ARG A 380 -3.26 -8.71 19.15
C ARG A 380 -4.13 -9.04 17.94
N SER A 381 -5.31 -8.45 17.84
CA SER A 381 -6.23 -8.63 16.71
C SER A 381 -5.58 -8.28 15.36
N LEU A 382 -4.90 -7.12 15.28
CA LEU A 382 -4.18 -6.70 14.08
C LEU A 382 -3.03 -7.65 13.73
N LYS A 383 -2.27 -8.10 14.73
CA LYS A 383 -1.17 -9.05 14.55
C LYS A 383 -1.69 -10.41 14.04
N ASP A 384 -2.77 -10.91 14.62
CA ASP A 384 -3.37 -12.20 14.24
C ASP A 384 -3.92 -12.14 12.82
N TRP A 385 -4.58 -11.04 12.44
CA TRP A 385 -5.05 -10.82 11.07
C TRP A 385 -3.88 -10.75 10.07
N LEU A 386 -2.84 -9.95 10.35
CA LEU A 386 -1.65 -9.89 9.49
C LEU A 386 -0.94 -11.24 9.38
N THR A 387 -0.86 -11.99 10.49
CA THR A 387 -0.29 -13.34 10.49
C THR A 387 -1.12 -14.28 9.63
N GLY A 388 -2.45 -14.21 9.71
CA GLY A 388 -3.33 -15.02 8.87
C GLY A 388 -3.21 -14.71 7.38
N ILE A 389 -2.96 -13.45 7.01
CA ILE A 389 -2.60 -13.08 5.64
C ILE A 389 -1.24 -13.66 5.25
N ALA A 390 -0.22 -13.52 6.10
CA ALA A 390 1.12 -14.04 5.81
C ALA A 390 1.12 -15.57 5.61
N THR A 391 0.35 -16.30 6.42
CA THR A 391 0.25 -17.78 6.39
C THR A 391 -0.83 -18.31 5.44
N ASN A 392 -1.54 -17.44 4.70
CA ASN A 392 -2.64 -17.79 3.81
C ASN A 392 -3.86 -18.45 4.49
N THR A 393 -4.03 -18.32 5.81
CA THR A 393 -5.25 -18.77 6.49
C THR A 393 -6.43 -17.84 6.19
N ILE A 394 -6.16 -16.55 5.98
CA ILE A 394 -7.12 -15.59 5.46
C ILE A 394 -6.95 -15.49 3.94
N LYS A 395 -8.01 -15.86 3.21
CA LYS A 395 -8.04 -15.84 1.74
C LYS A 395 -8.75 -14.59 1.24
N PRO A 396 -8.19 -13.85 0.27
CA PRO A 396 -8.87 -12.71 -0.32
C PRO A 396 -10.02 -13.16 -1.24
N ALA A 397 -11.09 -12.37 -1.27
CA ALA A 397 -12.22 -12.54 -2.17
C ALA A 397 -11.94 -11.85 -3.51
N THR A 398 -12.56 -12.34 -4.59
CA THR A 398 -12.48 -11.67 -5.90
C THR A 398 -13.25 -10.35 -5.86
N ILE A 399 -12.57 -9.28 -6.24
CA ILE A 399 -13.11 -7.93 -6.31
C ILE A 399 -14.23 -7.89 -7.35
N GLY A 400 -15.37 -7.28 -6.99
CA GLY A 400 -16.52 -7.18 -7.86
C GLY A 400 -17.29 -8.48 -8.11
N ALA A 401 -17.07 -9.54 -7.29
CA ALA A 401 -17.90 -10.75 -7.27
C ALA A 401 -18.85 -10.74 -6.07
N GLN A 402 -20.10 -11.16 -6.29
CA GLN A 402 -21.13 -11.24 -5.25
C GLN A 402 -20.93 -12.47 -4.34
N THR A 403 -21.14 -12.32 -3.03
CA THR A 403 -20.97 -13.42 -2.05
C THR A 403 -21.96 -13.32 -0.88
N PHE A 404 -22.33 -14.45 -0.27
CA PHE A 404 -23.18 -14.43 0.93
C PHE A 404 -22.39 -14.03 2.18
N ILE A 405 -22.88 -13.01 2.90
CA ILE A 405 -22.51 -12.67 4.29
C ILE A 405 -23.30 -13.55 5.26
N LYS A 406 -24.60 -13.74 4.99
CA LYS A 406 -25.49 -14.63 5.72
C LYS A 406 -26.32 -15.45 4.75
N VAL A 407 -26.51 -16.72 5.09
CA VAL A 407 -27.39 -17.67 4.39
C VAL A 407 -28.53 -18.08 5.33
N PRO A 408 -29.68 -18.52 4.79
CA PRO A 408 -30.79 -18.96 5.62
C PRO A 408 -30.43 -20.23 6.42
N GLU A 409 -31.01 -20.32 7.61
CA GLU A 409 -30.86 -21.46 8.51
C GLU A 409 -32.21 -22.13 8.76
N ASN A 410 -32.16 -23.40 9.20
CA ASN A 410 -33.37 -24.16 9.52
C ASN A 410 -34.13 -23.51 10.68
N ILE A 411 -35.45 -23.41 10.56
CA ILE A 411 -36.30 -22.78 11.57
C ILE A 411 -37.57 -23.59 11.83
N GLN A 412 -38.02 -23.56 13.08
CA GLN A 412 -39.32 -24.05 13.48
C GLN A 412 -40.18 -22.87 13.93
N VAL A 413 -41.37 -22.72 13.34
CA VAL A 413 -42.29 -21.63 13.60
C VAL A 413 -43.69 -22.18 13.86
N ASN A 414 -44.49 -21.54 14.70
CA ASN A 414 -45.88 -21.96 14.89
C ASN A 414 -46.75 -21.39 13.78
N GLU A 415 -47.78 -22.13 13.40
CA GLU A 415 -48.77 -21.65 12.44
C GLU A 415 -49.42 -20.35 12.93
N GLY A 416 -49.40 -19.33 12.07
CA GLY A 416 -49.90 -17.98 12.35
C GLY A 416 -48.85 -16.98 12.83
N ASP A 417 -47.63 -17.40 13.19
CA ASP A 417 -46.54 -16.49 13.58
C ASP A 417 -45.82 -15.92 12.35
N ASP A 418 -45.18 -14.75 12.51
CA ASP A 418 -44.32 -14.14 11.49
C ASP A 418 -42.87 -14.62 11.66
N PHE A 419 -42.15 -14.83 10.56
CA PHE A 419 -40.72 -15.17 10.60
C PHE A 419 -39.94 -14.52 9.45
N THR A 420 -38.60 -14.57 9.55
CA THR A 420 -37.71 -14.08 8.49
C THR A 420 -36.63 -15.09 8.20
N LEU A 421 -36.42 -15.37 6.91
CA LEU A 421 -35.24 -16.09 6.43
C LEU A 421 -34.16 -15.07 6.09
N GLU A 422 -33.07 -15.07 6.86
CA GLU A 422 -31.96 -14.13 6.63
C GLU A 422 -31.17 -14.53 5.38
N CYS A 423 -30.98 -13.57 4.49
CA CYS A 423 -30.08 -13.72 3.34
C CYS A 423 -29.43 -12.38 3.05
N ILE A 424 -28.15 -12.25 3.39
CA ILE A 424 -27.41 -10.99 3.24
C ILE A 424 -26.25 -11.25 2.29
N VAL A 425 -26.13 -10.42 1.27
CA VAL A 425 -25.23 -10.55 0.13
C VAL A 425 -24.36 -9.31 0.05
N GLU A 426 -23.05 -9.55 -0.06
CA GLU A 426 -22.05 -8.51 -0.32
C GLU A 426 -21.88 -8.33 -1.83
N ASN A 427 -21.76 -7.07 -2.27
CA ASN A 427 -21.64 -6.68 -3.68
C ASN A 427 -22.70 -7.34 -4.57
N PRO A 428 -24.00 -7.17 -4.29
CA PRO A 428 -25.05 -7.74 -5.13
C PRO A 428 -24.89 -7.21 -6.56
N ILE A 429 -24.67 -8.12 -7.51
CA ILE A 429 -24.51 -7.79 -8.93
C ILE A 429 -25.85 -7.94 -9.64
N GLY A 430 -26.53 -9.04 -9.34
CA GLY A 430 -27.87 -9.28 -9.83
C GLY A 430 -28.93 -9.20 -8.74
N ASP A 431 -30.12 -9.56 -9.18
CA ASP A 431 -31.36 -9.55 -8.41
C ASP A 431 -31.45 -10.74 -7.44
N CYS A 432 -32.01 -10.47 -6.25
CA CYS A 432 -32.35 -11.48 -5.25
C CYS A 432 -33.53 -12.35 -5.71
N LEU A 433 -33.45 -13.66 -5.50
CA LEU A 433 -34.47 -14.65 -5.82
C LEU A 433 -34.62 -15.61 -4.65
N TRP A 434 -35.84 -16.10 -4.45
CA TRP A 434 -36.12 -17.18 -3.52
C TRP A 434 -36.72 -18.37 -4.26
N MET A 435 -36.21 -19.56 -3.94
CA MET A 435 -36.80 -20.82 -4.35
C MET A 435 -37.42 -21.51 -3.15
N LYS A 436 -38.63 -22.03 -3.34
CA LYS A 436 -39.31 -22.91 -2.40
C LYS A 436 -39.51 -24.26 -3.06
N ASP A 437 -39.01 -25.33 -2.45
CA ASP A 437 -39.10 -26.71 -2.94
C ASP A 437 -38.66 -26.84 -4.42
N GLY A 438 -37.58 -26.12 -4.78
CA GLY A 438 -37.05 -26.05 -6.14
C GLY A 438 -37.83 -25.17 -7.13
N GLN A 439 -38.88 -24.47 -6.68
CA GLN A 439 -39.67 -23.57 -7.52
C GLN A 439 -39.42 -22.10 -7.18
N ASN A 440 -39.15 -21.29 -8.19
CA ASN A 440 -38.93 -19.85 -8.02
C ASN A 440 -40.23 -19.12 -7.64
N ILE A 441 -40.26 -18.48 -6.47
CA ILE A 441 -41.41 -17.68 -5.99
C ILE A 441 -41.46 -16.27 -6.62
N GLY A 442 -40.58 -15.97 -7.56
CA GLY A 442 -40.58 -14.77 -8.40
C GLY A 442 -40.26 -13.48 -7.66
N PHE A 443 -39.99 -12.43 -8.43
CA PHE A 443 -39.53 -11.14 -7.91
C PHE A 443 -40.67 -10.26 -7.37
N ASN A 444 -41.85 -10.34 -7.99
CA ASN A 444 -43.05 -9.61 -7.57
C ASN A 444 -43.80 -10.39 -6.48
N LEU A 445 -43.39 -10.17 -5.22
CA LEU A 445 -43.97 -10.83 -4.06
C LEU A 445 -45.40 -10.36 -3.74
N SER A 446 -45.86 -9.23 -4.27
CA SER A 446 -47.22 -8.72 -4.05
C SER A 446 -48.31 -9.65 -4.57
N ARG A 447 -47.97 -10.58 -5.48
CA ARG A 447 -48.89 -11.63 -5.97
C ARG A 447 -49.35 -12.60 -4.86
N TYR A 448 -48.62 -12.68 -3.76
CA TYR A 448 -48.96 -13.50 -2.60
C TYR A 448 -49.77 -12.74 -1.55
N ALA A 449 -50.57 -11.75 -1.94
CA ALA A 449 -51.46 -11.00 -1.04
C ALA A 449 -50.75 -10.44 0.23
N ASN A 450 -49.49 -9.99 0.09
CA ASN A 450 -48.62 -9.50 1.16
C ASN A 450 -48.21 -10.55 2.23
N HIS A 451 -48.37 -11.84 1.92
CA HIS A 451 -47.85 -12.95 2.71
C HIS A 451 -46.31 -12.97 2.73
N TYR A 452 -45.70 -12.64 1.58
CA TYR A 452 -44.26 -12.47 1.42
C TYR A 452 -43.91 -11.02 1.16
N SER A 453 -42.81 -10.56 1.77
CA SER A 453 -42.22 -9.25 1.50
C SER A 453 -40.71 -9.29 1.65
N TRP A 454 -40.01 -8.49 0.85
CA TRP A 454 -38.58 -8.24 1.05
C TRP A 454 -38.37 -7.41 2.31
N ARG A 455 -37.34 -7.75 3.10
CA ARG A 455 -36.96 -6.98 4.29
C ARG A 455 -36.46 -5.57 3.92
N SER A 456 -35.80 -5.45 2.76
CA SER A 456 -35.22 -4.20 2.25
C SER A 456 -35.56 -4.02 0.77
N GLU A 457 -35.26 -2.84 0.23
CA GLU A 457 -35.38 -2.56 -1.20
C GLU A 457 -34.36 -3.38 -2.01
N THR A 458 -34.76 -3.73 -3.24
CA THR A 458 -33.98 -4.51 -4.19
C THR A 458 -32.69 -3.78 -4.56
N GLY A 459 -31.54 -4.47 -4.49
CA GLY A 459 -30.21 -3.91 -4.74
C GLY A 459 -29.47 -3.41 -3.48
N SER A 460 -30.09 -3.46 -2.30
CA SER A 460 -29.43 -3.11 -1.02
C SER A 460 -28.46 -4.18 -0.49
N GLY A 461 -28.49 -5.39 -1.05
CA GLY A 461 -27.74 -6.55 -0.55
C GLY A 461 -28.45 -7.33 0.57
N ASP A 462 -29.56 -6.83 1.11
CA ASP A 462 -30.42 -7.59 2.01
C ASP A 462 -31.54 -8.28 1.22
N CYS A 463 -31.30 -9.55 0.89
CA CYS A 463 -32.24 -10.44 0.22
C CYS A 463 -33.16 -11.19 1.20
N SER A 464 -33.25 -10.77 2.47
CA SER A 464 -34.02 -11.50 3.48
C SER A 464 -35.53 -11.49 3.17
N LEU A 465 -36.16 -12.66 3.30
CA LEU A 465 -37.59 -12.86 3.05
C LEU A 465 -38.38 -12.82 4.35
N VAL A 466 -39.28 -11.86 4.47
CA VAL A 466 -40.25 -11.78 5.57
C VAL A 466 -41.51 -12.54 5.18
N VAL A 467 -41.89 -13.52 6.00
CA VAL A 467 -43.11 -14.33 5.84
C VAL A 467 -44.05 -13.97 6.98
N LYS A 468 -45.28 -13.58 6.65
CA LYS A 468 -46.31 -13.21 7.64
C LYS A 468 -47.30 -14.33 7.81
N ARG A 469 -47.78 -14.57 9.04
CA ARG A 469 -48.82 -15.57 9.35
C ARG A 469 -48.51 -16.95 8.74
N ALA A 470 -47.41 -17.55 9.18
CA ALA A 470 -46.91 -18.83 8.69
C ALA A 470 -48.04 -19.85 8.48
N ASN A 471 -48.10 -20.44 7.30
CA ASN A 471 -49.11 -21.43 6.90
C ASN A 471 -48.43 -22.75 6.54
N ILE A 472 -48.94 -23.85 7.08
CA ILE A 472 -48.32 -25.17 6.91
C ILE A 472 -48.32 -25.66 5.47
N GLU A 473 -49.38 -25.39 4.69
CA GLU A 473 -49.47 -25.84 3.29
C GLU A 473 -48.59 -25.00 2.37
N GLN A 474 -48.41 -23.72 2.71
CA GLN A 474 -47.74 -22.76 1.85
C GLN A 474 -46.25 -22.58 2.18
N ASP A 475 -45.84 -22.63 3.45
CA ASP A 475 -44.51 -22.20 3.91
C ASP A 475 -43.61 -23.33 4.41
N ASP A 476 -44.18 -24.47 4.80
CA ASP A 476 -43.40 -25.66 5.19
C ASP A 476 -42.65 -26.20 3.97
N GLY A 477 -41.37 -26.55 4.15
CA GLY A 477 -40.53 -27.07 3.09
C GLY A 477 -39.12 -26.50 3.05
N GLU A 478 -38.47 -26.69 1.90
CA GLU A 478 -37.09 -26.29 1.66
C GLU A 478 -37.02 -24.92 0.96
N TRP A 479 -36.22 -24.02 1.53
CA TRP A 479 -36.04 -22.66 1.05
C TRP A 479 -34.58 -22.38 0.68
N VAL A 480 -34.38 -21.76 -0.48
CA VAL A 480 -33.05 -21.42 -1.00
C VAL A 480 -33.04 -19.96 -1.44
N CYS A 481 -32.05 -19.22 -0.97
CA CYS A 481 -31.77 -17.87 -1.46
C CYS A 481 -30.80 -17.93 -2.65
N GLU A 482 -31.14 -17.25 -3.73
CA GLU A 482 -30.32 -17.16 -4.93
C GLU A 482 -30.13 -15.70 -5.32
N VAL A 483 -28.94 -15.32 -5.78
CA VAL A 483 -28.69 -14.00 -6.36
C VAL A 483 -28.15 -14.18 -7.75
N THR A 484 -28.85 -13.62 -8.73
CA THR A 484 -28.50 -13.76 -10.15
C THR A 484 -27.14 -13.13 -10.46
N GLY A 485 -26.46 -13.65 -11.49
CA GLY A 485 -25.18 -13.15 -11.97
C GLY A 485 -25.24 -12.47 -13.34
N ASP A 486 -24.07 -12.04 -13.83
CA ASP A 486 -23.85 -11.55 -15.19
C ASP A 486 -22.83 -12.43 -15.95
N GLN A 487 -22.31 -11.96 -17.09
CA GLN A 487 -21.33 -12.72 -17.89
C GLN A 487 -20.00 -12.96 -17.16
N ASN A 488 -19.63 -12.10 -16.22
CA ASN A 488 -18.34 -12.14 -15.52
C ASN A 488 -18.46 -12.70 -14.10
N ASN A 489 -19.67 -12.67 -13.52
CA ASN A 489 -19.94 -13.08 -12.15
C ASN A 489 -21.11 -14.04 -12.12
N PRO A 490 -20.90 -15.32 -11.76
CA PRO A 490 -21.98 -16.31 -11.77
C PRO A 490 -23.03 -16.04 -10.70
N THR A 491 -24.22 -16.61 -10.90
CA THR A 491 -25.26 -16.72 -9.88
C THR A 491 -24.72 -17.43 -8.64
N ILE A 492 -25.03 -16.91 -7.45
CA ILE A 492 -24.72 -17.55 -6.17
C ILE A 492 -26.00 -18.12 -5.55
N THR A 493 -25.92 -19.34 -5.01
CA THR A 493 -27.06 -20.07 -4.44
C THR A 493 -26.70 -20.56 -3.04
N SER A 494 -27.56 -20.32 -2.05
CA SER A 494 -27.32 -20.70 -0.66
C SER A 494 -27.44 -22.22 -0.46
N SER A 495 -26.95 -22.72 0.67
CA SER A 495 -27.39 -24.03 1.16
C SER A 495 -28.91 -24.00 1.43
N PRO A 496 -29.64 -25.12 1.26
CA PRO A 496 -31.06 -25.15 1.56
C PRO A 496 -31.34 -25.08 3.05
N ALA A 497 -32.40 -24.34 3.41
CA ALA A 497 -32.90 -24.19 4.77
C ALA A 497 -34.30 -24.79 4.88
N VAL A 498 -34.52 -25.63 5.89
CA VAL A 498 -35.82 -26.28 6.13
C VAL A 498 -36.63 -25.43 7.11
N VAL A 499 -37.81 -25.01 6.66
CA VAL A 499 -38.83 -24.37 7.50
C VAL A 499 -39.83 -25.44 7.92
N THR A 500 -40.03 -25.60 9.22
CA THR A 500 -41.06 -26.49 9.77
C THR A 500 -42.14 -25.68 10.47
N VAL A 501 -43.37 -25.72 9.94
CA VAL A 501 -44.53 -25.02 10.52
C VAL A 501 -45.29 -25.97 11.43
N LYS A 502 -45.42 -25.62 12.72
CA LYS A 502 -46.16 -26.43 13.70
C LYS A 502 -47.61 -25.99 13.77
N ALA A 503 -48.54 -26.91 13.51
CA ALA A 503 -49.96 -26.68 13.70
C ALA A 503 -50.24 -26.23 15.14
N THR A 504 -51.00 -25.14 15.30
CA THR A 504 -51.50 -24.75 16.61
C THR A 504 -52.60 -25.74 17.00
N SER A 505 -52.37 -26.54 18.04
CA SER A 505 -53.40 -27.44 18.58
C SER A 505 -54.59 -26.60 19.06
N LYS A 506 -55.69 -26.60 18.29
CA LYS A 506 -56.96 -26.05 18.75
C LYS A 506 -57.41 -26.84 19.96
N THR A 507 -57.33 -26.24 21.14
CA THR A 507 -58.10 -26.68 22.30
C THR A 507 -59.57 -26.41 21.98
N GLU A 508 -60.29 -27.44 21.51
CA GLU A 508 -61.75 -27.40 21.43
C GLU A 508 -62.29 -27.16 22.85
N LEU A 509 -63.12 -26.13 22.97
CA LEU A 509 -63.69 -25.61 24.21
C LEU A 509 -65.04 -26.28 24.51
#